data_AF-A0A3D5PNB4-F1
#
_entry.id   AF-A0A3D5PNB4-F1
#
_cell.length_a   1.000
_cell.length_b   1.000
_cell.length_c   1.000
_cell.angle_alpha   90.00
_cell.angle_beta   90.00
_cell.angle_gamma   90.00
#
_symmetry.space_group_name_H-M   'P 1'
#
loop_
_entity.id
_entity.type
_entity.pdbx_description
1 polymer ?
#
loop_
_entity_poly.entity_id
_entity_poly.type
_entity_poly.pdbx_seq_one_letter_code
_entity_poly.pdbx_strand_id
1 'polypeptide(L)' 'MGVHAPFERVTFEKLSIGQQCKILGAEPTKSKITFASDDVLIADWGRTQLSIQRETGAITTINNGIMRTHNYKVMKFRM' A
#
# COMPACT_ATOMS: atom_id res chain seq x y z
N MET A 1 18.54 -13.54 4.72
CA MET A 1 17.10 -13.83 4.93
C MET A 1 16.33 -12.64 4.39
N GLY A 2 15.70 -12.78 3.21
CA GLY A 2 14.94 -11.70 2.61
C GLY A 2 13.67 -11.46 3.41
N VAL A 3 13.38 -10.20 3.75
CA VAL A 3 12.10 -9.85 4.36
C VAL A 3 11.02 -10.11 3.31
N HIS A 4 10.29 -11.22 3.46
CA HIS A 4 9.19 -11.53 2.56
C HIS A 4 8.17 -10.37 2.58
N ALA A 5 7.77 -9.93 1.38
CA ALA A 5 6.73 -8.95 1.20
C ALA A 5 5.42 -9.47 1.83
N PRO A 6 4.70 -8.66 2.62
CA PRO A 6 3.51 -9.10 3.34
C PRO A 6 2.30 -9.37 2.43
N PHE A 7 2.38 -9.01 1.14
CA PHE A 7 1.40 -9.25 0.09
C PHE A 7 2.10 -9.22 -1.27
N GLU A 8 1.42 -9.70 -2.32
CA GLU A 8 1.96 -9.78 -3.68
C GLU A 8 1.75 -8.49 -4.47
N ARG A 9 0.59 -7.84 -4.31
CA ARG A 9 0.20 -6.68 -5.11
C ARG A 9 -0.79 -5.80 -4.37
N VAL A 10 -0.66 -4.48 -4.57
CA VAL A 10 -1.68 -3.50 -4.20
C VAL A 10 -2.12 -2.77 -5.46
N THR A 11 -3.43 -2.70 -5.70
CA THR A 11 -4.02 -2.07 -6.89
C THR A 11 -4.94 -0.94 -6.48
N PHE A 12 -4.74 0.22 -7.11
CA PHE A 12 -5.52 1.43 -6.89
C PHE A 12 -6.28 1.76 -8.17
N GLU A 13 -7.60 1.75 -8.11
CA GLU A 13 -8.44 2.19 -9.24
C GLU A 13 -8.64 3.72 -9.22
N LYS A 14 -8.70 4.32 -8.03
CA LYS A 14 -8.80 5.76 -7.84
C LYS A 14 -7.95 6.21 -6.65
N LEU A 15 -7.16 7.27 -6.86
CA LEU A 15 -6.28 7.85 -5.85
C LEU A 15 -6.99 9.01 -5.13
N SER A 16 -7.98 8.68 -4.32
CA SER A 16 -8.73 9.68 -3.55
C SER A 16 -9.02 9.17 -2.15
N ILE A 17 -9.04 10.08 -1.17
CA ILE A 17 -9.35 9.75 0.22
C ILE A 17 -10.72 9.05 0.30
N GLY A 18 -10.79 7.98 1.11
CA GLY A 18 -11.98 7.15 1.28
C GLY A 18 -12.13 6.03 0.27
N GLN A 19 -11.38 6.03 -0.84
CA GLN A 19 -11.41 4.95 -1.83
C GLN A 19 -10.74 3.69 -1.32
N GLN A 20 -11.20 2.53 -1.82
CA GLN A 20 -10.63 1.24 -1.49
C GLN A 20 -9.55 0.84 -2.48
N CYS A 21 -8.54 0.13 -1.98
CA CYS A 21 -7.50 -0.50 -2.77
C CYS A 21 -7.63 -2.02 -2.63
N LYS A 22 -7.27 -2.76 -3.67
CA LYS A 22 -7.29 -4.23 -3.66
C LYS A 22 -5.91 -4.76 -3.33
N ILE A 23 -5.83 -5.71 -2.40
CA ILE A 23 -4.60 -6.37 -1.96
C ILE A 23 -4.68 -7.84 -2.37
N LEU A 24 -3.65 -8.31 -3.06
CA LEU A 24 -3.49 -9.70 -3.49
C LEU A 24 -2.44 -10.39 -2.63
N GLY A 25 -2.69 -11.65 -2.26
CA GLY A 25 -1.74 -12.47 -1.50
C GLY A 25 -1.74 -12.21 0.02
N ALA A 26 -2.73 -11.49 0.54
CA ALA A 26 -2.90 -11.30 1.98
C ALA A 26 -4.34 -10.98 2.38
N GLU A 27 -4.65 -11.16 3.67
CA GLU A 27 -5.91 -10.75 4.30
C GLU A 27 -5.65 -9.63 5.31
N PRO A 28 -6.45 -8.55 5.34
CA PRO A 28 -7.62 -8.29 4.50
C PRO A 28 -7.32 -8.06 3.01
N THR A 29 -8.20 -8.49 2.11
CA THR A 29 -8.04 -8.24 0.65
C THR A 29 -8.28 -6.78 0.23
N LYS A 30 -8.63 -5.90 1.16
CA LYS A 30 -8.94 -4.48 0.90
C LYS A 30 -8.28 -3.56 1.92
N SER A 31 -7.84 -2.39 1.44
CA SER A 31 -7.42 -1.26 2.26
C SER A 31 -8.24 -0.01 1.93
N LYS A 32 -8.22 1.00 2.79
CA LYS A 32 -8.91 2.27 2.58
C LYS A 32 -7.91 3.43 2.61
N ILE A 33 -7.89 4.26 1.57
CA ILE A 33 -7.03 5.45 1.52
C ILE A 33 -7.49 6.46 2.57
N THR A 34 -6.59 6.84 3.47
CA THR A 34 -6.81 7.86 4.51
C THR A 34 -6.08 9.16 4.21
N PHE A 35 -5.00 9.12 3.42
CA PHE A 35 -4.30 10.30 2.93
C PHE A 35 -3.79 10.07 1.50
N ALA A 36 -3.81 11.12 0.68
CA ALA A 36 -3.27 11.11 -0.66
C ALA A 36 -2.61 12.45 -0.99
N SER A 37 -1.33 12.42 -1.33
CA SER A 37 -0.57 13.51 -1.93
C SER A 37 0.08 13.03 -3.23
N ASP A 38 0.79 13.92 -3.93
CA ASP A 38 1.49 13.60 -5.18
C ASP A 38 2.59 12.55 -5.01
N ASP A 39 3.23 12.53 -3.84
CA ASP A 39 4.35 11.63 -3.55
C ASP A 39 3.95 10.41 -2.72
N VAL A 40 2.97 10.56 -1.81
CA VAL A 40 2.66 9.56 -0.78
C VAL A 40 1.17 9.24 -0.73
N LEU A 41 0.85 7.95 -0.59
CA LEU A 41 -0.49 7.49 -0.20
C LEU A 41 -0.41 6.82 1.16
N ILE A 42 -1.38 7.10 2.02
CA ILE A 42 -1.58 6.35 3.26
C ILE A 42 -2.90 5.61 3.16
N ALA A 43 -2.88 4.33 3.48
CA ALA A 43 -4.06 3.49 3.50
C ALA A 43 -4.13 2.62 4.75
N ASP A 44 -5.31 2.51 5.33
CA ASP A 44 -5.60 1.60 6.44
C ASP A 44 -5.85 0.20 5.89
N TRP A 45 -5.14 -0.78 6.43
CA TRP A 45 -5.20 -2.19 6.06
C TRP A 45 -5.36 -3.06 7.30
N GLY A 46 -6.62 -3.26 7.71
CA GLY A 46 -6.95 -3.96 8.96
C GLY A 46 -6.40 -3.21 10.17
N ARG A 47 -5.41 -3.80 10.86
CA ARG A 47 -4.69 -3.16 11.98
C ARG A 47 -3.34 -2.54 11.57
N THR A 48 -2.99 -2.65 10.29
CA THR A 48 -1.74 -2.16 9.74
C THR A 48 -2.01 -0.93 8.91
N GLN A 49 -1.17 0.09 8.99
CA GLN A 49 -1.18 1.22 8.08
C GLN A 49 -0.14 0.99 6.98
N LEU A 50 -0.51 1.30 5.74
CA LEU A 50 0.35 1.26 4.57
C LEU A 50 0.74 2.69 4.21
N SER A 51 2.04 2.99 4.17
CA SER A 51 2.57 4.23 3.57
C SER A 51 3.25 3.87 2.26
N ILE A 52 2.77 4.41 1.16
CA ILE A 52 3.15 4.02 -0.20
C ILE A 52 3.78 5.23 -0.90
N GLN A 53 5.04 5.09 -1.26
CA GLN A 53 5.76 6.04 -2.10
C GLN A 53 5.34 5.83 -3.56
N ARG A 54 4.65 6.80 -4.15
CA ARG A 54 4.01 6.70 -5.47
C ARG A 54 5.02 6.66 -6.63
N GLU A 55 6.18 7.27 -6.44
CA GLU A 55 7.25 7.28 -7.45
C GLU A 55 8.04 5.98 -7.45
N THR A 56 8.46 5.52 -6.29
CA THR A 56 9.38 4.37 -6.15
C THR A 56 8.66 3.04 -5.99
N GLY A 57 7.39 3.04 -5.57
CA GLY A 57 6.66 1.83 -5.21
C GLY A 57 7.09 1.21 -3.90
N ALA A 58 7.92 1.91 -3.11
CA ALA A 58 8.23 1.47 -1.76
C ALA A 58 6.97 1.53 -0.90
N ILE A 59 6.66 0.43 -0.21
CA ILE A 59 5.54 0.37 0.72
C ILE A 59 6.09 0.06 2.12
N THR A 60 5.82 0.97 3.05
CA THR A 60 6.12 0.81 4.46
C THR A 60 4.86 0.36 5.19
N THR A 61 4.91 -0.83 5.78
CA THR A 61 3.87 -1.30 6.71
C THR A 61 4.19 -0.82 8.12
N ILE A 62 3.19 -0.26 8.80
CA ILE A 62 3.28 0.24 10.17
C ILE A 62 2.24 -0.52 11.00
N ASN A 63 2.69 -1.35 11.92
CA ASN A 63 1.82 -2.13 12.81
C ASN A 63 2.33 -2.01 14.24
N ASN A 64 1.53 -1.45 15.15
CA ASN A 64 1.89 -1.20 16.55
C ASN A 64 3.26 -0.50 16.72
N GLY A 65 3.55 0.49 15.87
CA GLY A 65 4.82 1.23 15.89
C GLY A 65 6.00 0.53 15.21
N ILE A 66 5.86 -0.74 14.81
CA ILE A 66 6.88 -1.46 14.05
C ILE A 66 6.74 -1.09 12.58
N MET A 67 7.83 -0.56 12.01
CA MET A 67 7.90 -0.17 10.61
C MET A 67 8.74 -1.17 9.81
N ARG A 68 8.23 -1.60 8.65
CA ARG A 68 8.96 -2.43 7.69
C ARG A 68 8.72 -1.91 6.29
N THR A 69 9.79 -1.68 5.54
CA THR A 69 9.72 -1.17 4.16
C THR A 69 10.02 -2.27 3.17
N HIS A 70 9.20 -2.35 2.12
CA HIS A 70 9.28 -3.35 1.07
C HIS A 70 9.25 -2.64 -0.28
N ASN A 71 10.16 -3.00 -1.18
CA ASN A 71 10.22 -2.41 -2.51
C ASN A 71 9.34 -3.22 -3.46
N TYR A 72 8.36 -2.56 -4.09
CA TYR A 72 7.53 -3.15 -5.14
C TYR A 72 7.80 -2.47 -6.48
N LYS A 73 7.64 -3.22 -7.56
CA LYS A 73 7.67 -2.65 -8.91
C LYS A 73 6.38 -1.86 -9.15
N VAL A 74 6.50 -0.58 -9.45
CA VAL A 74 5.36 0.26 -9.85
C VAL A 74 4.89 -0.13 -11.26
N MET A 75 3.59 -0.34 -11.40
CA MET A 75 2.93 -0.51 -12.71
C MET A 75 1.81 0.52 -12.81
N LYS A 76 1.89 1.39 -13.83
CA LYS A 76 0.84 2.39 -14.12
C LYS A 76 0.19 2.02 -15.44
N PHE A 77 -1.12 1.82 -15.41
CA PHE A 77 -1.93 1.62 -16.59
C PHE A 77 -2.77 2.88 -16.79
N ARG A 78 -2.72 3.48 -17.97
CA ARG A 78 -3.74 4.44 -18.40
C ARG A 78 -4.87 3.62 -19.00
N MET A 79 -6.02 3.61 -18.34
CA MET A 79 -7.27 3.18 -18.96
C MET A 79 -7.84 4.34 -19.76
#